data_AF-A0A967CAF8-F1
#
_entry.id   AF-A0A967CAF8-F1
#
_cell.length_a   1.000
_cell.length_b   1.000
_cell.length_c   1.000
_cell.angle_alpha   90.00
_cell.angle_beta   90.00
_cell.angle_gamma   90.00
#
_symmetry.space_group_name_H-M   'P 1'
#
loop_
_entity.id
_entity.type
_entity.pdbx_description
1 polymer ?
#
loop_
_entity_poly.entity_id
_entity_poly.type
_entity_poly.pdbx_seq_one_letter_code
_entity_poly.pdbx_strand_id
1 'polypeptide(L)' 'SGQSAKLAPILRKAMADNRVSGEKYLGSWHDVGSPERLAELNKL' A
#
# COMPACT_ATOMS: atom_id res chain seq x y z
N SER A 1 5.46 -24.36 0.93
CA SER A 1 4.42 -23.42 1.42
C SER A 1 5.09 -22.09 1.74
N GLY A 2 4.46 -20.96 1.39
CA GLY A 2 4.95 -19.63 1.79
C GLY A 2 4.48 -19.32 3.21
N GLN A 3 5.41 -19.04 4.13
CA GLN A 3 5.06 -18.57 5.47
C GLN A 3 4.66 -17.09 5.42
N SER A 4 3.66 -16.71 6.22
CA SER A 4 3.27 -15.32 6.37
C SER A 4 4.40 -14.52 7.02
N ALA A 5 4.74 -13.38 6.44
CA ALA A 5 5.77 -12.48 6.94
C ALA A 5 5.30 -11.03 6.82
N LYS A 6 5.80 -10.17 7.70
CA LYS A 6 5.57 -8.72 7.59
C LYS A 6 6.26 -8.22 6.32
N LEU A 7 5.48 -7.63 5.41
CA LEU A 7 5.99 -7.15 4.13
C LEU A 7 6.98 -5.97 4.29
N ALA A 8 6.74 -5.07 5.24
CA ALA A 8 7.54 -3.84 5.38
C ALA A 8 9.04 -4.09 5.63
N PRO A 9 9.47 -4.95 6.58
CA PRO A 9 10.90 -5.29 6.73
C PRO A 9 11.55 -5.87 5.48
N ILE A 10 10.81 -6.68 4.71
CA ILE A 10 11.30 -7.31 3.47
C ILE A 10 11.56 -6.23 2.43
N LEU A 11 10.61 -5.33 2.21
CA LEU A 11 10.75 -4.23 1.26
C LEU A 11 11.88 -3.28 1.63
N ARG A 12 12.04 -2.93 2.92
CA ARG A 12 13.14 -2.07 3.38
C ARG A 12 14.52 -2.67 3.09
N LYS A 13 14.69 -3.98 3.29
CA LYS A 13 15.94 -4.66 2.93
C LYS A 13 16.21 -4.59 1.43
N ALA A 14 15.21 -4.87 0.60
CA ALA A 14 15.34 -4.81 -0.85
C ALA A 14 15.60 -3.38 -1.37
N MET A 15 15.02 -2.35 -0.73
CA MET A 15 15.31 -0.95 -1.02
C MET A 15 16.78 -0.59 -0.76
N ALA A 16 17.36 -1.06 0.36
CA ALA A 16 18.78 -0.85 0.66
C ALA A 16 19.71 -1.46 -0.40
N ASP A 17 19.27 -2.54 -1.05
CA ASP A 17 19.98 -3.21 -2.14
C ASP A 17 19.68 -2.58 -3.52
N ASN A 18 18.96 -1.46 -3.61
CA ASN A 18 18.48 -0.83 -4.85
C ASN A 18 17.63 -1.76 -5.75
N ARG A 19 16.91 -2.71 -5.14
CA ARG A 19 16.08 -3.71 -5.85
C ARG A 19 14.61 -3.36 -5.92
N VAL A 20 14.24 -2.15 -5.50
CA VAL A 20 12.85 -1.65 -5.48
C VAL A 20 12.81 -0.31 -6.18
N SER A 21 11.94 -0.19 -7.18
CA SER A 21 11.55 1.09 -7.78
C SER A 21 10.19 1.53 -7.23
N GLY A 22 9.81 2.77 -7.52
CA GLY A 22 8.48 3.29 -7.23
C GLY A 22 8.04 4.26 -8.31
N GLU A 23 6.74 4.47 -8.40
CA GLU A 23 6.12 5.46 -9.26
C GLU A 23 5.21 6.38 -8.45
N LYS A 24 5.03 7.62 -8.93
CA LYS A 24 4.13 8.57 -8.30
C LYS A 24 2.77 8.49 -8.97
N TYR A 25 1.80 7.92 -8.27
CA TYR A 25 0.40 8.01 -8.68
C TYR A 25 -0.13 9.42 -8.40
N LEU A 26 -0.68 10.07 -9.44
CA LEU A 26 -1.20 11.44 -9.36
C LEU A 26 -2.73 11.52 -9.33
N GLY A 27 -3.41 10.39 -9.47
CA GLY A 27 -4.87 10.32 -9.40
C GLY A 27 -5.40 10.32 -7.96
N SER A 28 -6.71 10.38 -7.83
CA SER A 28 -7.38 10.27 -6.54
C SER A 28 -7.23 8.86 -5.97
N TRP A 29 -6.69 8.77 -4.76
CA TRP A 29 -6.56 7.51 -4.02
C TRP A 29 -7.28 7.65 -2.67
N HIS A 30 -8.07 6.65 -2.31
CA HIS A 30 -8.86 6.63 -1.08
C HIS A 30 -8.55 5.36 -0.27
N ASP A 31 -8.16 5.53 0.99
CA ASP A 31 -7.89 4.42 1.92
C ASP A 31 -9.18 3.89 2.57
N VAL A 32 -9.88 2.98 1.89
CA VAL A 32 -11.14 2.42 2.37
C VAL A 32 -10.90 1.21 3.28
N GLY A 33 -10.62 1.48 4.55
CA GLY A 33 -10.42 0.47 5.59
C GLY A 33 -11.63 0.21 6.51
N SER A 34 -12.74 0.92 6.32
CA SER A 34 -13.96 0.77 7.12
C SER A 34 -15.23 1.09 6.33
N PRO A 35 -16.41 0.62 6.77
CA PRO A 35 -17.70 0.97 6.16
C PRO A 35 -17.96 2.48 6.08
N GLU A 36 -17.52 3.23 7.09
CA GLU A 36 -17.69 4.69 7.17
C GLU A 36 -16.91 5.39 6.05
N ARG A 37 -15.65 5.01 5.85
CA ARG A 37 -14.82 5.57 4.76
C ARG A 37 -15.36 5.25 3.37
N LEU A 38 -15.99 4.07 3.21
CA LEU A 38 -16.68 3.72 1.97
C LEU A 38 -17.92 4.60 1.75
N ALA A 39 -18.71 4.83 2.80
CA ALA A 39 -19.89 5.67 2.72
C ALA A 39 -19.55 7.15 2.45
N GLU A 40 -18.42 7.64 2.96
CA GLU A 40 -17.88 8.96 2.61
C GLU A 40 -17.49 9.04 1.13
N LEU A 41 -16.76 8.05 0.62
CA LEU A 41 -16.35 8.00 -0.79
C LEU A 41 -17.56 7.99 -1.74
N ASN A 42 -18.62 7.27 -1.41
CA ASN A 42 -19.84 7.20 -2.23
C ASN A 42 -20.63 8.53 -2.31
N LYS A 43 -20.28 9.52 -1.49
CA LYS A 43 -20.91 10.86 -1.49
C LYS A 43 -20.11 11.91 -2.28
N LEU A 44 -18.89 11.56 -2.72
CA LEU A 44 -18.05 12.39 -3.59
C LEU A 44 -18.58 12.37 -5.02
#